data_AF-A0A2D5YM29-F1
#
_entry.id   AF-A0A2D5YM29-F1
#
_cell.length_a   1.000
_cell.length_b   1.000
_cell.length_c   1.000
_cell.angle_alpha   90.00
_cell.angle_beta   90.00
_cell.angle_gamma   90.00
#
_symmetry.space_group_name_H-M   'P 1'
#
loop_
_entity.id
_entity.type
_entity.pdbx_description
1 polymer ?
#
loop_
_entity_poly.entity_id
_entity_poly.type
_entity_poly.pdbx_seq_one_letter_code
_entity_poly.pdbx_strand_id
1 'polypeptide(L)'
;MRLCYLSLLFLLIISCGASKEEEVERALVSASNALTESDCDAAINSLASVSYQTDNAEYVKLYASAYACLAGYKTTTFFDQDITKISGSNILSEFTTFTLAQRNESGVIDASFQNMQTAIDALMYSSGIPDSTNPTSALRSEQFSNAETAEINSLLFYLLANQLGSYFYFYGNTNSTGVKGGGEIANQVCLYSYDIDAGTNPVVTAYLAADSTGGSCNSTGLVGSSQLADGSVMNVSRACRAITLFNALFDTFENITISSIGEDDLSTVFTGLKAILDEAGDYAFTDNSILTITSQTLCETNFASNDRDLQLFFAIVFEALHNKQ
;
A
#
# COMPACT_ATOMS: atom_id res chain seq x y z
N MET A 1 -22.31 66.18 -14.16
CA MET A 1 -21.40 65.71 -13.10
C MET A 1 -21.91 64.54 -12.26
N ARG A 2 -23.21 64.17 -12.24
CA ARG A 2 -23.70 62.99 -11.49
C ARG A 2 -23.61 61.64 -12.22
N LEU A 3 -23.39 61.62 -13.55
CA LEU A 3 -23.28 60.38 -14.32
C LEU A 3 -21.87 59.78 -14.35
N CYS A 4 -20.81 60.57 -14.11
CA CYS A 4 -19.42 60.08 -14.11
C CYS A 4 -19.02 59.34 -12.83
N TYR A 5 -19.70 59.58 -11.71
CA TYR A 5 -19.42 58.87 -10.45
C TYR A 5 -20.00 57.46 -10.41
N LEU A 6 -21.02 57.16 -11.24
CA LEU A 6 -21.64 55.84 -11.29
C LEU A 6 -20.81 54.83 -12.12
N SER A 7 -20.07 55.30 -13.13
CA SER A 7 -19.13 54.45 -13.91
C SER A 7 -17.81 54.17 -13.19
N LEU A 8 -17.39 55.04 -12.26
CA LEU A 8 -16.17 54.81 -11.46
C LEU A 8 -16.42 53.80 -10.32
N LEU A 9 -17.66 53.67 -9.86
CA LEU A 9 -18.04 52.67 -8.84
C LEU A 9 -18.15 51.24 -9.41
N PHE A 10 -18.40 51.11 -10.72
CA PHE A 10 -18.47 49.81 -11.41
C PHE A 10 -17.09 49.23 -11.79
N LEU A 11 -16.03 50.04 -11.76
CA LEU A 11 -14.64 49.61 -11.98
C LEU A 11 -13.94 49.09 -10.71
N LEU A 12 -14.55 49.27 -9.53
CA LEU A 12 -14.04 48.78 -8.25
C LEU A 12 -14.56 47.38 -7.85
N ILE A 13 -15.36 46.74 -8.71
CA ILE A 13 -15.92 45.39 -8.49
C ILE A 13 -15.31 44.32 -9.40
N ILE A 14 -14.31 44.66 -10.23
CA ILE A 14 -13.43 43.67 -10.85
C ILE A 14 -12.42 43.28 -9.76
N SER A 15 -12.86 42.36 -8.91
CA SER A 15 -12.05 41.65 -7.93
C SER A 15 -10.70 41.24 -8.54
N CYS A 16 -9.60 41.86 -8.09
CA CYS A 16 -8.22 41.37 -8.28
C CYS A 16 -7.93 40.14 -7.40
N GLY A 17 -8.89 39.22 -7.27
CA GLY A 17 -8.65 37.90 -6.71
C GLY A 17 -8.13 37.01 -7.82
N ALA A 18 -7.10 36.24 -7.54
CA ALA A 18 -6.66 35.19 -8.45
C ALA A 18 -7.83 34.26 -8.78
N SER A 19 -7.84 33.67 -9.97
CA SER A 19 -8.82 32.62 -10.25
C SER A 19 -8.56 31.39 -9.39
N LYS A 20 -9.56 30.51 -9.24
CA LYS A 20 -9.36 29.24 -8.51
C LYS A 20 -8.29 28.39 -9.16
N GLU A 21 -8.22 28.42 -10.49
CA GLU A 21 -7.22 27.72 -11.27
C GLU A 21 -5.81 28.27 -11.01
N GLU A 22 -5.66 29.60 -10.93
CA GLU A 22 -4.38 30.24 -10.56
C GLU A 22 -3.98 29.94 -9.11
N GLU A 23 -4.94 29.81 -8.20
CA GLU A 23 -4.67 29.39 -6.81
C GLU A 23 -4.15 27.96 -6.74
N VAL A 24 -4.79 27.04 -7.48
CA VAL A 24 -4.34 25.64 -7.57
C VAL A 24 -2.95 25.57 -8.18
N GLU A 25 -2.70 26.23 -9.31
CA GLU A 25 -1.39 26.23 -9.98
C GLU A 25 -0.27 26.75 -9.05
N ARG A 26 -0.52 27.85 -8.31
CA ARG A 26 0.44 28.35 -7.31
C ARG A 26 0.69 27.37 -6.18
N ALA A 27 -0.34 26.67 -5.71
CA ALA A 27 -0.19 25.64 -4.68
C ALA A 27 0.67 24.47 -5.18
N LEU A 28 0.46 24.00 -6.41
CA LEU A 28 1.24 22.93 -7.03
C LEU A 28 2.72 23.31 -7.16
N VAL A 29 3.02 24.50 -7.70
CA VAL A 29 4.41 24.98 -7.84
C VAL A 29 5.08 25.13 -6.47
N SER A 30 4.38 25.68 -5.49
CA SER A 30 4.92 25.86 -4.13
C SER A 30 5.22 24.51 -3.46
N ALA A 31 4.31 23.54 -3.61
CA ALA A 31 4.51 22.19 -3.08
C ALA A 31 5.67 21.45 -3.75
N SER A 32 5.79 21.57 -5.07
CA SER A 32 6.90 20.99 -5.85
C SER A 32 8.27 21.56 -5.42
N ASN A 33 8.35 22.88 -5.21
CA ASN A 33 9.57 23.52 -4.72
C ASN A 33 9.93 23.03 -3.31
N ALA A 34 8.96 22.98 -2.39
CA ALA A 34 9.17 22.49 -1.03
C ALA A 34 9.64 21.03 -1.01
N LEU A 35 9.06 20.16 -1.85
CA LEU A 35 9.50 18.77 -2.01
C LEU A 35 10.93 18.64 -2.54
N THR A 36 11.36 19.54 -3.42
CA THR A 36 12.75 19.58 -3.90
C THR A 36 13.74 19.86 -2.76
N GLU A 37 13.32 20.63 -1.76
CA GLU A 37 14.08 20.94 -0.55
C GLU A 37 13.86 19.91 0.57
N SER A 38 13.05 18.86 0.33
CA SER A 38 12.61 17.88 1.32
C SER A 38 11.81 18.48 2.49
N ASP A 39 11.18 19.64 2.29
CA ASP A 39 10.28 20.26 3.27
C ASP A 39 8.84 19.73 3.07
N CYS A 40 8.61 18.53 3.61
CA CYS A 40 7.34 17.82 3.44
C CYS A 40 6.16 18.60 4.05
N ASP A 41 6.36 19.25 5.20
CA ASP A 41 5.33 20.03 5.88
C ASP A 41 4.93 21.27 5.07
N ALA A 42 5.90 22.01 4.51
CA ALA A 42 5.60 23.13 3.64
C ALA A 42 4.87 22.70 2.36
N ALA A 43 5.19 21.52 1.82
CA ALA A 43 4.48 20.96 0.68
C ALA A 43 3.02 20.64 1.00
N ILE A 44 2.76 19.95 2.12
CA ILE A 44 1.40 19.65 2.60
C ILE A 44 0.61 20.95 2.84
N ASN A 45 1.22 21.92 3.53
CA ASN A 45 0.58 23.20 3.83
C ASN A 45 0.24 23.98 2.56
N SER A 46 1.09 23.92 1.52
CA SER A 46 0.83 24.56 0.24
C SER A 46 -0.39 23.93 -0.46
N LEU A 47 -0.46 22.59 -0.50
CA LEU A 47 -1.60 21.89 -1.13
C LEU A 47 -2.90 22.06 -0.33
N ALA A 48 -2.82 22.07 1.00
CA ALA A 48 -3.98 22.28 1.87
C ALA A 48 -4.57 23.70 1.80
N SER A 49 -3.89 24.64 1.12
CA SER A 49 -4.42 25.99 0.89
C SER A 49 -5.54 26.04 -0.16
N VAL A 50 -5.72 24.97 -0.93
CA VAL A 50 -6.81 24.79 -1.90
C VAL A 50 -7.66 23.58 -1.55
N SER A 51 -8.85 23.49 -2.13
CA SER A 51 -9.68 22.29 -1.99
C SER A 51 -8.96 21.07 -2.56
N TYR A 52 -9.15 19.89 -1.96
CA TYR A 52 -8.58 18.64 -2.46
C TYR A 52 -9.03 18.36 -3.91
N GLN A 53 -8.08 18.15 -4.82
CA GLN A 53 -8.35 17.98 -6.26
C GLN A 53 -8.18 16.50 -6.66
N THR A 54 -9.22 15.67 -6.46
CA THR A 54 -9.14 14.23 -6.75
C THR A 54 -8.90 13.92 -8.24
N ASP A 55 -9.34 14.80 -9.12
CA ASP A 55 -9.30 14.68 -10.59
C ASP A 55 -8.11 15.42 -11.23
N ASN A 56 -7.22 15.99 -10.43
CA ASN A 56 -5.99 16.61 -10.92
C ASN A 56 -4.78 15.68 -10.62
N ALA A 57 -4.23 15.07 -11.67
CA ALA A 57 -3.14 14.10 -11.55
C ALA A 57 -1.89 14.68 -10.89
N GLU A 58 -1.55 15.94 -11.18
CA GLU A 58 -0.39 16.61 -10.56
C GLU A 58 -0.62 16.85 -9.07
N TYR A 59 -1.82 17.31 -8.70
CA TYR A 59 -2.20 17.52 -7.30
C TYR A 59 -2.09 16.22 -6.49
N VAL A 60 -2.71 15.13 -6.95
CA VAL A 60 -2.72 13.86 -6.19
C VAL A 60 -1.31 13.28 -6.07
N LYS A 61 -0.47 13.39 -7.11
CA LYS A 61 0.93 12.95 -7.06
C LYS A 61 1.77 13.79 -6.09
N LEU A 62 1.61 15.11 -6.09
CA LEU A 62 2.33 15.99 -5.16
C LEU A 62 1.85 15.76 -3.72
N TYR A 63 0.55 15.59 -3.52
CA TYR A 63 -0.03 15.29 -2.20
C TYR A 63 0.51 13.96 -1.65
N ALA A 64 0.48 12.90 -2.46
CA ALA A 64 1.05 11.61 -2.10
C ALA A 64 2.56 11.72 -1.84
N SER A 65 3.30 12.44 -2.67
CA SER A 65 4.75 12.65 -2.49
C SER A 65 5.07 13.39 -1.20
N ALA A 66 4.24 14.36 -0.79
CA ALA A 66 4.42 15.11 0.45
C ALA A 66 4.19 14.24 1.69
N TYR A 67 3.16 13.38 1.68
CA TYR A 67 2.94 12.43 2.78
C TYR A 67 3.97 11.29 2.79
N ALA A 68 4.41 10.81 1.62
CA ALA A 68 5.50 9.84 1.54
C ALA A 68 6.82 10.44 2.06
N CYS A 69 7.12 11.69 1.71
CA CYS A 69 8.23 12.46 2.27
C CYS A 69 8.14 12.52 3.80
N LEU A 70 6.95 12.82 4.36
CA LEU A 70 6.71 12.87 5.80
C LEU A 70 6.86 11.50 6.48
N ALA A 71 6.57 10.41 5.76
CA ALA A 71 6.87 9.06 6.19
C ALA A 71 8.39 8.75 6.19
N GLY A 72 9.21 9.58 5.55
CA GLY A 72 10.66 9.37 5.40
C GLY A 72 11.05 8.60 4.13
N TYR A 73 10.11 8.41 3.20
CA TYR A 73 10.38 7.84 1.89
C TYR A 73 11.22 8.79 1.04
N LYS A 74 12.15 8.22 0.28
CA LYS A 74 12.98 8.92 -0.69
C LYS A 74 13.07 8.11 -1.96
N THR A 75 12.61 8.70 -3.07
CA THR A 75 12.68 8.08 -4.40
C THR A 75 14.10 7.67 -4.77
N THR A 76 15.10 8.48 -4.44
CA THR A 76 16.52 8.15 -4.68
C THR A 76 16.95 6.92 -3.90
N THR A 77 16.63 6.84 -2.60
CA THR A 77 16.92 5.63 -1.80
C THR A 77 16.22 4.40 -2.37
N PHE A 78 14.98 4.55 -2.80
CA PHE A 78 14.24 3.44 -3.41
C PHE A 78 14.96 2.91 -4.66
N PHE A 79 15.30 3.76 -5.61
CA PHE A 79 15.95 3.33 -6.87
C PHE A 79 17.43 2.97 -6.72
N ASP A 80 18.17 3.61 -5.81
CA ASP A 80 19.60 3.35 -5.64
C ASP A 80 19.86 2.10 -4.77
N GLN A 81 18.95 1.75 -3.87
CA GLN A 81 19.20 0.75 -2.82
C GLN A 81 18.12 -0.31 -2.70
N ASP A 82 16.84 0.08 -2.64
CA ASP A 82 15.78 -0.87 -2.25
C ASP A 82 15.29 -1.71 -3.43
N ILE A 83 15.12 -1.11 -4.61
CA ILE A 83 14.62 -1.79 -5.81
C ILE A 83 15.51 -2.96 -6.25
N THR A 84 16.82 -2.87 -6.00
CA THR A 84 17.80 -3.90 -6.35
C THR A 84 17.74 -5.13 -5.45
N LYS A 85 16.98 -5.07 -4.35
CA LYS A 85 16.74 -6.19 -3.43
C LYS A 85 15.59 -7.09 -3.91
N ILE A 86 14.84 -6.67 -4.92
CA ILE A 86 13.79 -7.48 -5.54
C ILE A 86 14.46 -8.46 -6.49
N SER A 87 14.37 -9.76 -6.21
CA SER A 87 15.15 -10.77 -6.93
C SER A 87 14.44 -12.11 -7.16
N GLY A 88 13.24 -12.32 -6.59
CA GLY A 88 12.54 -13.59 -6.77
C GLY A 88 11.16 -13.70 -6.14
N SER A 89 10.73 -14.93 -5.91
CA SER A 89 9.37 -15.26 -5.45
C SER A 89 9.09 -14.95 -3.97
N ASN A 90 10.12 -14.65 -3.17
CA ASN A 90 10.00 -14.35 -1.74
C ASN A 90 9.83 -12.84 -1.50
N ILE A 91 9.02 -12.20 -2.34
CA ILE A 91 8.98 -10.74 -2.49
C ILE A 91 8.62 -10.01 -1.19
N LEU A 92 7.78 -10.58 -0.33
CA LEU A 92 7.43 -9.93 0.93
C LEU A 92 8.64 -9.86 1.87
N SER A 93 9.48 -10.91 1.90
CA SER A 93 10.75 -10.87 2.62
C SER A 93 11.73 -9.85 2.03
N GLU A 94 11.80 -9.74 0.71
CA GLU A 94 12.62 -8.74 0.05
C GLU A 94 12.17 -7.32 0.43
N PHE A 95 10.87 -7.04 0.41
CA PHE A 95 10.32 -5.75 0.82
C PHE A 95 10.62 -5.42 2.29
N THR A 96 10.64 -6.41 3.19
CA THR A 96 11.01 -6.15 4.60
C THR A 96 12.44 -5.64 4.78
N THR A 97 13.31 -5.85 3.78
CA THR A 97 14.69 -5.36 3.81
C THR A 97 14.83 -3.91 3.33
N PHE A 98 13.73 -3.29 2.87
CA PHE A 98 13.74 -1.90 2.42
C PHE A 98 14.09 -0.95 3.56
N THR A 99 14.70 0.17 3.20
CA THR A 99 15.22 1.13 4.18
C THR A 99 14.14 1.68 5.10
N LEU A 100 12.92 1.88 4.59
CA LEU A 100 11.78 2.33 5.38
C LEU A 100 11.21 1.22 6.27
N ALA A 101 11.12 0.00 5.75
CA ALA A 101 10.58 -1.15 6.46
C ALA A 101 11.35 -1.44 7.76
N GLN A 102 12.68 -1.39 7.72
CA GLN A 102 13.54 -1.64 8.88
C GLN A 102 13.43 -0.60 10.01
N ARG A 103 12.65 0.48 9.82
CA ARG A 103 12.38 1.49 10.85
C ARG A 103 11.02 1.31 11.52
N ASN A 104 10.21 0.36 11.04
CA ASN A 104 8.85 0.20 11.55
C ASN A 104 8.81 -0.65 12.81
N GLU A 105 8.99 0.00 13.96
CA GLU A 105 9.01 -0.66 15.27
C GLU A 105 7.63 -0.79 15.92
N SER A 106 6.60 -0.14 15.38
CA SER A 106 5.25 -0.10 15.99
C SER A 106 4.12 -0.54 15.04
N GLY A 107 4.44 -1.10 13.87
CA GLY A 107 3.44 -1.64 12.95
C GLY A 107 2.52 -0.55 12.40
N VAL A 108 1.21 -0.84 12.33
CA VAL A 108 0.24 0.07 11.68
C VAL A 108 -0.04 1.37 12.44
N ILE A 109 0.39 1.45 13.71
CA ILE A 109 0.20 2.65 14.52
C ILE A 109 1.39 3.60 14.47
N ASP A 110 2.47 3.20 13.78
CA ASP A 110 3.62 4.07 13.55
C ASP A 110 3.22 5.28 12.67
N ALA A 111 3.72 6.47 13.01
CA ALA A 111 3.38 7.69 12.28
C ALA A 111 3.87 7.64 10.82
N SER A 112 5.04 7.06 10.58
CA SER A 112 5.56 6.83 9.22
C SER A 112 4.63 5.90 8.43
N PHE A 113 4.16 4.82 9.07
CA PHE A 113 3.21 3.90 8.45
C PHE A 113 1.91 4.60 8.07
N GLN A 114 1.35 5.44 8.94
CA GLN A 114 0.10 6.19 8.68
C GLN A 114 0.26 7.27 7.59
N ASN A 115 1.40 7.96 7.58
CA ASN A 115 1.70 8.94 6.54
C ASN A 115 1.86 8.28 5.17
N MET A 116 2.58 7.14 5.11
CA MET A 116 2.70 6.37 3.87
C MET A 116 1.33 5.86 3.41
N GLN A 117 0.46 5.44 4.34
CA GLN A 117 -0.88 5.01 3.99
C GLN A 117 -1.72 6.16 3.42
N THR A 118 -1.60 7.37 3.99
CA THR A 118 -2.27 8.58 3.47
C THR A 118 -1.81 8.89 2.04
N ALA A 119 -0.51 8.70 1.76
CA ALA A 119 0.02 8.85 0.41
C ALA A 119 -0.53 7.82 -0.57
N ILE A 120 -0.63 6.55 -0.15
CA ILE A 120 -1.20 5.47 -0.95
C ILE A 120 -2.68 5.72 -1.23
N ASP A 121 -3.46 6.07 -0.21
CA ASP A 121 -4.89 6.31 -0.34
C ASP A 121 -5.19 7.47 -1.29
N ALA A 122 -4.35 8.53 -1.26
CA ALA A 122 -4.46 9.65 -2.20
C ALA A 122 -4.33 9.23 -3.67
N LEU A 123 -3.48 8.24 -3.96
CA LEU A 123 -3.29 7.71 -5.32
C LEU A 123 -4.35 6.66 -5.68
N MET A 124 -4.66 5.74 -4.76
CA MET A 124 -5.65 4.68 -4.97
C MET A 124 -7.03 5.27 -5.28
N TYR A 125 -7.47 6.22 -4.46
CA TYR A 125 -8.77 6.88 -4.56
C TYR A 125 -8.73 8.21 -5.33
N SER A 126 -7.69 8.39 -6.15
CA SER A 126 -7.69 9.44 -7.17
C SER A 126 -8.89 9.25 -8.12
N SER A 127 -9.19 10.29 -8.89
CA SER A 127 -10.37 10.39 -9.75
C SER A 127 -11.74 10.37 -9.05
N GLY A 128 -11.75 10.52 -7.72
CA GLY A 128 -12.98 10.61 -6.92
C GLY A 128 -13.64 9.25 -6.67
N ILE A 129 -12.88 8.16 -6.82
CA ILE A 129 -13.34 6.81 -6.47
C ILE A 129 -13.69 6.79 -4.98
N PRO A 130 -14.94 6.41 -4.59
CA PRO A 130 -15.31 6.36 -3.19
C PRO A 130 -14.64 5.18 -2.49
N ASP A 131 -14.45 5.29 -1.18
CA ASP A 131 -13.90 4.24 -0.33
C ASP A 131 -14.74 2.95 -0.34
N SER A 132 -16.03 3.05 -0.65
CA SER A 132 -16.94 1.93 -0.85
C SER A 132 -16.80 1.20 -2.19
N THR A 133 -15.80 1.54 -3.01
CA THR A 133 -15.51 0.91 -4.30
C THR A 133 -14.08 0.40 -4.28
N ASN A 134 -13.82 -0.75 -4.89
CA ASN A 134 -12.44 -1.24 -5.10
C ASN A 134 -11.71 -0.29 -6.07
N PRO A 135 -10.71 0.50 -5.62
CA PRO A 135 -9.91 1.30 -6.53
C PRO A 135 -9.04 0.39 -7.39
N THR A 136 -9.04 0.61 -8.71
CA THR A 136 -8.23 -0.15 -9.67
C THR A 136 -7.58 0.78 -10.67
N SER A 137 -6.52 0.28 -11.32
CA SER A 137 -5.82 0.98 -12.39
C SER A 137 -6.74 1.28 -13.57
N ALA A 138 -7.70 0.39 -13.84
CA ALA A 138 -8.71 0.59 -14.88
C ALA A 138 -9.63 1.78 -14.57
N LEU A 139 -10.14 1.89 -13.33
CA LEU A 139 -10.99 3.03 -12.93
C LEU A 139 -10.23 4.36 -12.98
N ARG A 140 -8.93 4.38 -12.64
CA ARG A 140 -8.09 5.57 -12.80
C ARG A 140 -7.94 5.96 -14.28
N SER A 141 -7.76 4.96 -15.17
CA SER A 141 -7.63 5.15 -16.62
C SER A 141 -8.90 5.70 -17.30
N GLU A 142 -10.07 5.60 -16.65
CA GLU A 142 -11.31 6.19 -17.17
C GLU A 142 -11.33 7.72 -17.07
N GLN A 143 -10.51 8.31 -16.18
CA GLN A 143 -10.53 9.74 -15.86
C GLN A 143 -9.23 10.45 -16.23
N PHE A 144 -8.09 9.79 -16.03
CA PHE A 144 -6.78 10.34 -16.36
C PHE A 144 -6.33 9.90 -17.75
N SER A 145 -5.44 10.70 -18.36
CA SER A 145 -4.75 10.26 -19.58
C SER A 145 -3.88 9.03 -19.31
N ASN A 146 -3.50 8.31 -20.38
CA ASN A 146 -2.60 7.15 -20.25
C ASN A 146 -1.26 7.52 -19.59
N ALA A 147 -0.72 8.69 -19.89
CA ALA A 147 0.54 9.16 -19.31
C ALA A 147 0.39 9.43 -17.80
N GLU A 148 -0.65 10.16 -17.41
CA GLU A 148 -0.94 10.45 -16.00
C GLU A 148 -1.22 9.17 -15.21
N THR A 149 -1.98 8.24 -15.78
CA THR A 149 -2.27 6.95 -15.15
C THR A 149 -1.00 6.14 -14.94
N ALA A 150 -0.12 6.09 -15.94
CA ALA A 150 1.16 5.40 -15.83
C ALA A 150 2.04 6.00 -14.72
N GLU A 151 2.07 7.33 -14.58
CA GLU A 151 2.82 8.01 -13.53
C GLU A 151 2.22 7.77 -12.13
N ILE A 152 0.88 7.83 -11.99
CA ILE A 152 0.19 7.53 -10.74
C ILE A 152 0.43 6.09 -10.31
N ASN A 153 0.24 5.13 -11.22
CA ASN A 153 0.45 3.71 -10.94
C ASN A 153 1.92 3.42 -10.61
N SER A 154 2.87 4.05 -11.29
CA SER A 154 4.30 3.88 -10.98
C SER A 154 4.62 4.35 -9.57
N LEU A 155 4.17 5.55 -9.19
CA LEU A 155 4.36 6.05 -7.82
C LEU A 155 3.66 5.14 -6.80
N LEU A 156 2.41 4.77 -7.07
CA LEU A 156 1.63 3.89 -6.20
C LEU A 156 2.34 2.56 -5.95
N PHE A 157 2.91 1.92 -6.99
CA PHE A 157 3.68 0.69 -6.85
C PHE A 157 4.86 0.86 -5.88
N TYR A 158 5.64 1.95 -5.99
CA TYR A 158 6.78 2.19 -5.10
C TYR A 158 6.35 2.32 -3.64
N LEU A 159 5.25 3.04 -3.39
CA LEU A 159 4.73 3.27 -2.04
C LEU A 159 4.13 1.98 -1.46
N LEU A 160 3.36 1.22 -2.26
CA LEU A 160 2.78 -0.07 -1.85
C LEU A 160 3.88 -1.08 -1.44
N ALA A 161 4.95 -1.19 -2.21
CA ALA A 161 6.06 -2.08 -1.89
C ALA A 161 6.71 -1.72 -0.55
N ASN A 162 6.93 -0.42 -0.28
CA ASN A 162 7.46 0.06 1.01
C ASN A 162 6.50 -0.18 2.18
N GLN A 163 5.20 0.05 1.97
CA GLN A 163 4.18 -0.14 3.00
C GLN A 163 4.03 -1.62 3.37
N LEU A 164 3.98 -2.51 2.38
CA LEU A 164 3.95 -3.96 2.57
C LEU A 164 5.22 -4.43 3.30
N GLY A 165 6.39 -3.95 2.88
CA GLY A 165 7.65 -4.23 3.57
C GLY A 165 7.59 -3.85 5.05
N SER A 166 7.10 -2.65 5.36
CA SER A 166 6.93 -2.17 6.75
C SER A 166 5.94 -3.03 7.53
N TYR A 167 4.82 -3.43 6.92
CA TYR A 167 3.83 -4.29 7.54
C TYR A 167 4.43 -5.65 7.92
N PHE A 168 5.05 -6.33 6.95
CA PHE A 168 5.60 -7.67 7.15
C PHE A 168 6.90 -7.69 7.94
N TYR A 169 7.65 -6.58 7.98
CA TYR A 169 8.78 -6.45 8.90
C TYR A 169 8.32 -6.60 10.35
N PHE A 170 7.30 -5.81 10.73
CA PHE A 170 6.75 -5.80 12.08
C PHE A 170 5.98 -7.09 12.42
N TYR A 171 4.95 -7.43 11.64
CA TYR A 171 4.09 -8.59 11.96
C TYR A 171 4.76 -9.93 11.69
N GLY A 172 5.75 -9.97 10.80
CA GLY A 172 6.55 -11.16 10.55
C GLY A 172 7.65 -11.40 11.57
N ASN A 173 7.90 -10.46 12.51
CA ASN A 173 9.09 -10.48 13.36
C ASN A 173 10.35 -10.73 12.52
N THR A 174 10.48 -9.96 11.44
CA THR A 174 11.49 -10.18 10.42
C THR A 174 12.79 -9.49 10.82
N ASN A 175 13.94 -10.15 10.61
CA ASN A 175 15.24 -9.52 10.90
C ASN A 175 15.72 -8.61 9.75
N SER A 176 16.86 -7.94 9.95
CA SER A 176 17.45 -7.02 8.97
C SER A 176 17.88 -7.66 7.65
N THR A 177 17.96 -8.99 7.59
CA THR A 177 18.25 -9.76 6.37
C THR A 177 17.00 -10.29 5.66
N GLY A 178 15.81 -9.95 6.15
CA GLY A 178 14.54 -10.37 5.55
C GLY A 178 14.08 -11.77 5.97
N VAL A 179 14.64 -12.34 7.04
CA VAL A 179 14.23 -13.64 7.55
C VAL A 179 13.07 -13.47 8.53
N LYS A 180 11.88 -13.90 8.12
CA LYS A 180 10.68 -13.94 8.95
C LYS A 180 10.91 -14.78 10.22
N GLY A 181 10.45 -14.29 11.36
CA GLY A 181 10.67 -14.88 12.68
C GLY A 181 12.11 -14.81 13.20
N GLY A 182 13.03 -14.18 12.46
CA GLY A 182 14.42 -14.00 12.86
C GLY A 182 14.67 -12.77 13.75
N GLY A 183 13.64 -11.98 14.03
CA GLY A 183 13.71 -10.77 14.85
C GLY A 183 13.77 -11.06 16.35
N GLU A 184 13.55 -10.01 17.16
CA GLU A 184 13.77 -10.06 18.61
C GLU A 184 12.61 -10.70 19.40
N ILE A 185 11.45 -10.92 18.77
CA ILE A 185 10.29 -11.52 19.44
C ILE A 185 10.44 -13.04 19.49
N ALA A 186 10.80 -13.56 20.67
CA ALA A 186 10.98 -14.99 20.87
C ALA A 186 9.75 -15.81 20.48
N ASN A 187 9.98 -16.91 19.75
CA ASN A 187 8.98 -17.89 19.31
C ASN A 187 7.94 -17.40 18.28
N GLN A 188 7.90 -16.12 17.90
CA GLN A 188 7.02 -15.65 16.81
C GLN A 188 7.64 -16.00 15.46
N VAL A 189 7.10 -17.03 14.80
CA VAL A 189 7.62 -17.56 13.52
C VAL A 189 6.61 -17.49 12.36
N CYS A 190 5.33 -17.30 12.70
CA CYS A 190 4.24 -17.06 11.75
C CYS A 190 3.80 -15.59 11.79
N LEU A 191 3.02 -15.19 10.80
CA LEU A 191 2.31 -13.91 10.81
C LEU A 191 1.16 -13.97 11.83
N TYR A 192 0.37 -15.04 11.79
CA TYR A 192 -0.76 -15.25 12.69
C TYR A 192 -0.73 -16.63 13.34
N SER A 193 -1.35 -16.75 14.51
CA SER A 193 -1.53 -18.04 15.17
C SER A 193 -2.75 -18.74 14.59
N TYR A 194 -2.55 -19.47 13.50
CA TYR A 194 -3.62 -20.10 12.74
C TYR A 194 -4.37 -21.16 13.57
N ASP A 195 -5.65 -20.92 13.84
CA ASP A 195 -6.58 -21.85 14.48
C ASP A 195 -7.90 -21.84 13.70
N ILE A 196 -7.81 -22.31 12.46
CA ILE A 196 -8.99 -22.50 11.62
C ILE A 196 -9.68 -23.80 12.09
N ASP A 197 -10.96 -23.70 12.45
CA ASP A 197 -11.83 -24.82 12.85
C ASP A 197 -11.48 -25.53 14.19
N ALA A 198 -11.00 -24.79 15.20
CA ALA A 198 -10.84 -25.26 16.58
C ALA A 198 -9.97 -26.53 16.73
N GLY A 199 -8.77 -26.51 16.14
CA GLY A 199 -7.71 -27.45 16.52
C GLY A 199 -6.89 -28.06 15.39
N THR A 200 -7.33 -28.03 14.13
CA THR A 200 -6.50 -28.30 12.95
C THR A 200 -7.38 -28.07 11.72
N ASN A 201 -7.13 -27.02 10.96
CA ASN A 201 -7.50 -27.10 9.56
C ASN A 201 -6.44 -27.94 8.86
N PRO A 202 -6.76 -29.18 8.44
CA PRO A 202 -5.80 -30.05 7.79
C PRO A 202 -5.26 -29.41 6.51
N VAL A 203 -5.99 -28.48 5.90
CA VAL A 203 -5.56 -27.75 4.70
C VAL A 203 -4.40 -26.81 5.01
N VAL A 204 -4.55 -25.89 5.96
CA VAL A 204 -3.46 -24.97 6.36
C VAL A 204 -2.31 -25.72 7.01
N THR A 205 -2.62 -26.71 7.85
CA THR A 205 -1.57 -27.54 8.46
C THR A 205 -0.82 -28.34 7.41
N ALA A 206 -1.48 -28.91 6.41
CA ALA A 206 -0.80 -29.63 5.31
C ALA A 206 -0.02 -28.68 4.41
N TYR A 207 -0.55 -27.48 4.14
CA TYR A 207 0.14 -26.45 3.36
C TYR A 207 1.42 -26.00 4.06
N LEU A 208 1.35 -25.67 5.36
CA LEU A 208 2.50 -25.25 6.16
C LEU A 208 3.41 -26.43 6.57
N ALA A 209 2.93 -27.67 6.51
CA ALA A 209 3.73 -28.88 6.76
C ALA A 209 4.49 -29.36 5.53
N ALA A 210 4.06 -28.97 4.33
CA ALA A 210 4.88 -29.16 3.16
C ALA A 210 6.10 -28.23 3.31
N ASP A 211 7.31 -28.80 3.46
CA ASP A 211 8.61 -28.10 3.55
C ASP A 211 8.88 -27.10 2.39
N SER A 212 7.93 -26.93 1.47
CA SER A 212 7.93 -26.01 0.35
C SER A 212 7.24 -24.66 0.60
N THR A 213 6.46 -24.47 1.67
CA THR A 213 5.49 -23.35 1.76
C THR A 213 5.37 -22.84 3.20
N GLY A 214 5.86 -21.62 3.51
CA GLY A 214 5.65 -20.98 4.84
C GLY A 214 6.87 -20.32 5.52
N GLY A 215 8.08 -20.48 4.96
CA GLY A 215 9.31 -19.99 5.58
C GLY A 215 9.53 -20.60 6.98
N SER A 216 9.72 -19.75 8.00
CA SER A 216 9.85 -20.18 9.41
C SER A 216 8.55 -20.69 10.06
N CYS A 217 7.39 -20.44 9.43
CA CYS A 217 6.10 -20.92 9.93
C CYS A 217 5.86 -22.33 9.41
N ASN A 218 5.90 -23.31 10.31
CA ASN A 218 5.72 -24.73 9.95
C ASN A 218 4.82 -25.43 10.96
N SER A 219 4.50 -26.69 10.67
CA SER A 219 3.61 -27.56 11.47
C SER A 219 4.01 -27.75 12.94
N THR A 220 5.21 -27.32 13.34
CA THR A 220 5.77 -27.49 14.70
C THR A 220 5.85 -26.18 15.50
N GLY A 221 5.45 -25.04 14.91
CA GLY A 221 5.42 -23.74 15.56
C GLY A 221 4.47 -22.79 14.85
N LEU A 222 3.22 -22.72 15.30
CA LEU A 222 2.17 -21.84 14.75
C LEU A 222 1.96 -20.61 15.64
N VAL A 223 3.05 -20.03 16.16
CA VAL A 223 2.96 -18.83 16.99
C VAL A 223 3.15 -17.62 16.09
N GLY A 224 2.08 -16.85 15.92
CA GLY A 224 2.08 -15.61 15.16
C GLY A 224 2.12 -14.35 16.03
N SER A 225 2.02 -13.21 15.37
CA SER A 225 1.97 -11.92 16.03
C SER A 225 0.70 -11.77 16.86
N SER A 226 0.86 -11.54 18.16
CA SER A 226 -0.27 -11.18 19.04
C SER A 226 -0.96 -9.89 18.62
N GLN A 227 -0.28 -9.03 17.86
CA GLN A 227 -0.83 -7.80 17.31
C GLN A 227 -1.74 -8.06 16.10
N LEU A 228 -1.74 -9.25 15.50
CA LEU A 228 -2.75 -9.62 14.50
C LEU A 228 -3.99 -10.29 15.10
N ALA A 229 -4.03 -10.50 16.41
CA ALA A 229 -5.19 -11.05 17.10
C ALA A 229 -6.06 -9.94 17.73
N ASP A 230 -7.37 -10.15 17.71
CA ASP A 230 -8.37 -9.48 18.54
C ASP A 230 -9.11 -10.55 19.35
N GLY A 231 -8.60 -10.83 20.55
CA GLY A 231 -9.04 -11.99 21.33
C GLY A 231 -8.62 -13.30 20.67
N SER A 232 -9.60 -14.12 20.27
CA SER A 232 -9.37 -15.43 19.62
C SER A 232 -9.53 -15.41 18.10
N VAL A 233 -9.81 -14.24 17.52
CA VAL A 233 -9.98 -14.06 16.06
C VAL A 233 -8.94 -13.08 15.55
N MET A 234 -8.77 -13.02 14.24
CA MET A 234 -7.88 -12.07 13.60
C MET A 234 -8.43 -10.64 13.72
N ASN A 235 -7.53 -9.67 13.92
CA ASN A 235 -7.87 -8.26 13.85
C ASN A 235 -8.18 -7.89 12.39
N VAL A 236 -9.47 -7.79 12.08
CA VAL A 236 -9.97 -7.57 10.70
C VAL A 236 -9.35 -6.34 10.05
N SER A 237 -9.23 -5.22 10.77
CA SER A 237 -8.69 -3.99 10.19
C SER A 237 -7.21 -4.12 9.80
N ARG A 238 -6.40 -4.77 10.64
CA ARG A 238 -4.98 -5.04 10.35
C ARG A 238 -4.84 -6.03 9.21
N ALA A 239 -5.66 -7.10 9.22
CA ALA A 239 -5.67 -8.10 8.17
C ALA A 239 -6.04 -7.51 6.80
N CYS A 240 -7.15 -6.80 6.74
CA CYS A 240 -7.64 -6.16 5.54
C CYS A 240 -6.66 -5.13 4.99
N ARG A 241 -5.97 -4.38 5.84
CA ARG A 241 -4.90 -3.46 5.41
C ARG A 241 -3.84 -4.18 4.56
N ALA A 242 -3.33 -5.32 5.00
CA ALA A 242 -2.32 -6.05 4.21
C ALA A 242 -2.90 -6.65 2.94
N ILE A 243 -4.09 -7.26 3.01
CA ILE A 243 -4.76 -7.88 1.86
C ILE A 243 -4.99 -6.85 0.76
N THR A 244 -5.54 -5.68 1.11
CA THR A 244 -5.89 -4.66 0.12
C THR A 244 -4.66 -3.97 -0.46
N LEU A 245 -3.62 -3.76 0.35
CA LEU A 245 -2.31 -3.28 -0.14
C LEU A 245 -1.68 -4.27 -1.12
N PHE A 246 -1.75 -5.57 -0.83
CA PHE A 246 -1.20 -6.61 -1.70
C PHE A 246 -1.98 -6.72 -3.02
N ASN A 247 -3.32 -6.75 -2.94
CA ASN A 247 -4.16 -6.80 -4.15
C ASN A 247 -3.99 -5.52 -4.99
N ALA A 248 -3.84 -4.35 -4.35
CA ALA A 248 -3.54 -3.10 -5.05
C ALA A 248 -2.15 -3.12 -5.70
N LEU A 249 -1.15 -3.76 -5.06
CA LEU A 249 0.17 -3.94 -5.64
C LEU A 249 0.06 -4.78 -6.92
N PHE A 250 -0.70 -5.88 -6.86
CA PHE A 250 -0.91 -6.77 -8.00
C PHE A 250 -1.63 -6.06 -9.16
N ASP A 251 -2.74 -5.37 -8.89
CA ASP A 251 -3.46 -4.54 -9.88
C ASP A 251 -2.55 -3.49 -10.52
N THR A 252 -1.75 -2.81 -9.71
CA THR A 252 -0.85 -1.77 -10.21
C THR A 252 0.28 -2.38 -11.06
N PHE A 253 0.81 -3.54 -10.66
CA PHE A 253 1.88 -4.24 -11.36
C PHE A 253 1.49 -4.64 -12.79
N GLU A 254 0.26 -5.11 -13.00
CA GLU A 254 -0.27 -5.43 -14.33
C GLU A 254 -0.33 -4.20 -15.27
N ASN A 255 -0.29 -3.00 -14.69
CA ASN A 255 -0.60 -1.74 -15.36
C ASN A 255 0.54 -0.70 -15.30
N ILE A 256 1.79 -1.15 -15.09
CA ILE A 256 3.00 -0.30 -15.15
C ILE A 256 4.01 -0.80 -16.18
N THR A 257 4.83 0.12 -16.70
CA THR A 257 6.02 -0.18 -17.50
C THR A 257 7.25 0.28 -16.71
N ILE A 258 8.00 -0.66 -16.11
CA ILE A 258 9.23 -0.31 -15.37
C ILE A 258 10.43 -0.47 -16.32
N SER A 259 11.10 0.63 -16.66
CA SER A 259 12.28 0.64 -17.53
C SER A 259 13.61 0.40 -16.78
N SER A 260 13.59 0.33 -15.44
CA SER A 260 14.79 0.31 -14.58
C SER A 260 15.10 -1.03 -13.91
N ILE A 261 14.22 -2.03 -14.03
CA ILE A 261 14.50 -3.42 -13.63
C ILE A 261 14.60 -4.24 -14.92
N GLY A 262 15.52 -5.20 -14.99
CA GLY A 262 15.58 -6.10 -16.15
C GLY A 262 14.20 -6.71 -16.39
N GLU A 263 13.67 -6.59 -17.61
CA GLU A 263 12.31 -7.04 -17.98
C GLU A 263 12.06 -8.51 -17.59
N ASP A 264 13.13 -9.32 -17.52
CA ASP A 264 13.11 -10.73 -17.15
C ASP A 264 12.82 -11.00 -15.65
N ASP A 265 13.27 -10.12 -14.73
CA ASP A 265 13.14 -10.35 -13.29
C ASP A 265 11.73 -9.99 -12.77
N LEU A 266 11.18 -8.87 -13.25
CA LEU A 266 9.83 -8.43 -12.87
C LEU A 266 8.72 -9.33 -13.41
N SER A 267 8.84 -9.77 -14.67
CA SER A 267 7.87 -10.68 -15.28
C SER A 267 7.86 -12.05 -14.56
N THR A 268 9.04 -12.51 -14.11
CA THR A 268 9.17 -13.71 -13.28
C THR A 268 8.50 -13.54 -11.92
N VAL A 269 8.74 -12.43 -11.22
CA VAL A 269 8.07 -12.09 -9.95
C VAL A 269 6.55 -12.10 -10.13
N PHE A 270 6.04 -11.42 -11.15
CA PHE A 270 4.61 -11.35 -11.40
C PHE A 270 3.98 -12.70 -11.68
N THR A 271 4.64 -13.51 -12.50
CA THR A 271 4.19 -14.87 -12.80
C THR A 271 4.14 -15.72 -11.52
N GLY A 272 5.12 -15.57 -10.63
CA GLY A 272 5.15 -16.23 -9.33
C GLY A 272 4.00 -15.79 -8.41
N LEU A 273 3.75 -14.48 -8.32
CA LEU A 273 2.62 -13.93 -7.56
C LEU A 273 1.28 -14.44 -8.08
N LYS A 274 1.10 -14.42 -9.41
CA LYS A 274 -0.11 -14.90 -10.04
C LYS A 274 -0.33 -16.39 -9.80
N ALA A 275 0.72 -17.21 -9.88
CA ALA A 275 0.64 -18.64 -9.58
C ALA A 275 0.19 -18.90 -8.14
N ILE A 276 0.67 -18.13 -7.16
CA ILE A 276 0.26 -18.24 -5.75
C ILE A 276 -1.20 -17.83 -5.56
N LEU A 277 -1.66 -16.76 -6.23
CA LEU A 277 -3.06 -16.34 -6.18
C LEU A 277 -4.01 -17.35 -6.88
N ASP A 278 -3.59 -17.89 -8.01
CA ASP A 278 -4.35 -18.92 -8.74
C ASP A 278 -4.43 -20.21 -7.89
N GLU A 279 -3.32 -20.64 -7.26
CA GLU A 279 -3.30 -21.77 -6.31
C GLU A 279 -4.19 -21.48 -5.09
N ALA A 280 -4.12 -20.26 -4.54
CA ALA A 280 -4.99 -19.84 -3.44
C ALA A 280 -6.46 -19.99 -3.82
N GLY A 281 -6.84 -19.64 -5.06
CA GLY A 281 -8.21 -19.79 -5.56
C GLY A 281 -8.75 -21.22 -5.59
N ASP A 282 -7.87 -22.23 -5.60
CA ASP A 282 -8.27 -23.64 -5.50
C ASP A 282 -8.62 -24.05 -4.06
N TYR A 283 -8.26 -23.24 -3.07
CA TYR A 283 -8.70 -23.45 -1.69
C TYR A 283 -10.12 -22.94 -1.50
N ALA A 284 -10.88 -23.62 -0.64
CA ALA A 284 -12.29 -23.36 -0.41
C ALA A 284 -12.53 -22.08 0.41
N PHE A 285 -12.16 -20.90 -0.10
CA PHE A 285 -12.63 -19.62 0.41
C PHE A 285 -14.16 -19.58 0.33
N THR A 286 -14.80 -19.03 1.36
CA THR A 286 -16.26 -18.83 1.35
C THR A 286 -16.65 -17.58 0.56
N ASP A 287 -15.77 -16.57 0.51
CA ASP A 287 -15.90 -15.37 -0.30
C ASP A 287 -14.60 -15.13 -1.11
N ASN A 288 -14.67 -15.42 -2.42
CA ASN A 288 -13.55 -15.25 -3.34
C ASN A 288 -13.18 -13.78 -3.61
N SER A 289 -13.98 -12.80 -3.16
CA SER A 289 -13.62 -11.38 -3.31
C SER A 289 -12.33 -11.03 -2.57
N ILE A 290 -11.93 -11.81 -1.56
CA ILE A 290 -10.67 -11.63 -0.82
C ILE A 290 -9.42 -11.62 -1.73
N LEU A 291 -9.49 -12.33 -2.86
CA LEU A 291 -8.39 -12.45 -3.84
C LEU A 291 -8.20 -11.19 -4.70
N THR A 292 -9.18 -10.29 -4.73
CA THR A 292 -9.14 -9.11 -5.62
C THR A 292 -9.56 -7.80 -4.94
N ILE A 293 -9.95 -7.84 -3.67
CA ILE A 293 -10.43 -6.67 -2.93
C ILE A 293 -9.30 -5.67 -2.68
N THR A 294 -9.47 -4.43 -3.12
CA THR A 294 -8.49 -3.34 -2.99
C THR A 294 -8.98 -2.22 -2.09
N SER A 295 -10.27 -2.17 -1.75
CA SER A 295 -10.79 -1.26 -0.73
C SER A 295 -10.73 -1.88 0.65
N GLN A 296 -10.07 -1.20 1.58
CA GLN A 296 -10.06 -1.61 2.97
C GLN A 296 -11.45 -1.54 3.61
N THR A 297 -12.22 -0.49 3.35
CA THR A 297 -13.59 -0.35 3.87
C THR A 297 -14.47 -1.52 3.44
N LEU A 298 -14.38 -1.92 2.17
CA LEU A 298 -15.11 -3.10 1.67
C LEU A 298 -14.59 -4.39 2.31
N CYS A 299 -13.26 -4.55 2.47
CA CYS A 299 -12.71 -5.74 3.10
C CYS A 299 -13.17 -5.87 4.54
N GLU A 300 -13.09 -4.80 5.33
CA GLU A 300 -13.53 -4.82 6.72
C GLU A 300 -15.03 -5.13 6.82
N THR A 301 -15.83 -4.62 5.88
CA THR A 301 -17.27 -4.89 5.83
C THR A 301 -17.57 -6.34 5.45
N ASN A 302 -16.95 -6.86 4.39
CA ASN A 302 -17.22 -8.21 3.87
C ASN A 302 -16.70 -9.30 4.82
N PHE A 303 -15.59 -9.05 5.52
CA PHE A 303 -14.90 -10.04 6.34
C PHE A 303 -15.04 -9.82 7.85
N ALA A 304 -15.90 -8.89 8.30
CA ALA A 304 -16.14 -8.58 9.71
C ALA A 304 -16.44 -9.82 10.59
N SER A 305 -17.09 -10.84 10.03
CA SER A 305 -17.40 -12.10 10.69
C SER A 305 -16.81 -13.33 9.98
N ASN A 306 -15.88 -13.13 9.05
CA ASN A 306 -15.29 -14.20 8.24
C ASN A 306 -13.79 -14.33 8.54
N ASP A 307 -13.50 -14.64 9.79
CA ASP A 307 -12.14 -14.87 10.29
C ASP A 307 -11.42 -16.00 9.52
N ARG A 308 -12.17 -17.01 9.08
CA ARG A 308 -11.65 -18.16 8.33
C ARG A 308 -10.95 -17.75 7.05
N ASP A 309 -11.61 -16.95 6.20
CA ASP A 309 -11.02 -16.58 4.90
C ASP A 309 -9.83 -15.64 5.06
N LEU A 310 -9.85 -14.76 6.08
CA LEU A 310 -8.68 -13.95 6.44
C LEU A 310 -7.48 -14.82 6.85
N GLN A 311 -7.69 -15.79 7.73
CA GLN A 311 -6.66 -16.74 8.13
C GLN A 311 -6.12 -17.56 6.94
N LEU A 312 -7.01 -18.03 6.05
CA LEU A 312 -6.60 -18.75 4.84
C LEU A 312 -5.73 -17.90 3.92
N PHE A 313 -6.10 -16.64 3.68
CA PHE A 313 -5.33 -15.76 2.83
C PHE A 313 -3.93 -15.52 3.41
N PHE A 314 -3.86 -15.25 4.71
CA PHE A 314 -2.57 -15.09 5.39
C PHE A 314 -1.72 -16.36 5.29
N ALA A 315 -2.30 -17.53 5.54
CA ALA A 315 -1.56 -18.79 5.54
C ALA A 315 -1.11 -19.26 4.16
N ILE A 316 -1.93 -19.06 3.12
CA ILE A 316 -1.68 -19.61 1.78
C ILE A 316 -0.94 -18.60 0.90
N VAL A 317 -1.32 -17.31 0.98
CA VAL A 317 -0.71 -16.27 0.14
C VAL A 317 0.49 -15.66 0.86
N PHE A 318 0.30 -15.09 2.05
CA PHE A 318 1.37 -14.32 2.68
C PHE A 318 2.51 -15.18 3.23
N GLU A 319 2.22 -16.31 3.88
CA GLU A 319 3.29 -17.19 4.36
C GLU A 319 4.11 -17.81 3.21
N ALA A 320 3.51 -18.00 2.03
CA ALA A 320 4.19 -18.52 0.84
C ALA A 320 5.20 -17.54 0.22
N LEU A 321 4.99 -16.24 0.42
CA LEU A 321 5.80 -15.17 -0.16
C LEU A 321 6.99 -14.73 0.73
N HIS A 322 7.27 -15.48 1.81
CA HIS A 322 8.40 -15.21 2.69
C HIS A 322 9.55 -16.19 2.48
N ASN A 323 10.78 -15.71 2.68
CA ASN A 323 12.01 -16.49 2.52
C ASN A 323 12.07 -17.64 3.52
N LYS A 324 12.67 -18.74 3.06
CA LYS A 324 12.95 -19.93 3.84
C LYS A 324 14.27 -19.73 4.58
N GLN A 325 14.35 -20.22 5.82
CA GLN A 325 15.65 -20.43 6.46
C GLN A 325 16.34 -21.65 5.85
#